data_AF-A0A845SF73-F1
#
_entry.id   AF-A0A845SF73-F1
#
_cell.length_a   1.000
_cell.length_b   1.000
_cell.length_c   1.000
_cell.angle_alpha   90.00
_cell.angle_beta   90.00
_cell.angle_gamma   90.00
#
_symmetry.space_group_name_H-M   'P 1'
#
loop_
_entity.id
_entity.type
_entity.pdbx_description
1 polymer ?
#
loop_
_entity_poly.entity_id
_entity_poly.type
_entity_poly.pdbx_seq_one_letter_code
_entity_poly.pdbx_strand_id
1 'polypeptide(L)'
;MLIQRLSLGLFIIPLVTVFVCLGVVIALNIYEPCNPFIDGCYTISRIGRSYPGVLIFKPMMLITAILIIAYCFEHIRIFKKFLISKIYLNLILLFGLVSSICLLTYILFLGIEGSEIWKFMRRGGIFIYIISLVFAQFFIALSYKKLKNDYQVILSSKVIKIIFYHSLIIVIFGFVLFLFTNRYLQLTTWNTRIIIEWNYFLFMSLFFLNTYFVWKKN
;
A
#
# COMPACT_ATOMS: atom_id res chain seq x y z
N MET A 1 9.44 16.54 -10.74
CA MET A 1 8.40 15.97 -11.63
C MET A 1 7.18 15.59 -10.79
N LEU A 2 5.95 15.70 -11.32
CA LEU A 2 4.72 15.39 -10.55
C LEU A 2 4.75 13.97 -9.95
N ILE A 3 5.23 12.99 -10.72
CA ILE A 3 5.37 11.60 -10.28
C ILE A 3 6.21 11.43 -9.01
N GLN A 4 7.26 12.24 -8.82
CA GLN A 4 8.10 12.19 -7.63
C GLN A 4 7.36 12.68 -6.38
N ARG A 5 6.59 13.76 -6.51
CA ARG A 5 5.79 14.31 -5.40
C ARG A 5 4.70 13.33 -4.99
N LEU A 6 4.03 12.71 -5.96
CA LEU A 6 3.03 11.67 -5.71
C LEU A 6 3.64 10.43 -5.05
N SER A 7 4.82 9.99 -5.51
CA SER A 7 5.54 8.85 -4.93
C SER A 7 5.93 9.11 -3.46
N LEU A 8 6.49 10.29 -3.15
CA LEU A 8 6.79 10.66 -1.78
C LEU A 8 5.54 10.82 -0.93
N GLY A 9 4.47 11.42 -1.47
CA GLY A 9 3.19 11.55 -0.77
C GLY A 9 2.62 10.19 -0.36
N LEU A 10 2.62 9.22 -1.28
CA LEU A 10 2.15 7.86 -1.02
C LEU A 10 3.03 7.05 -0.06
N PHE A 11 4.31 7.40 0.05
CA PHE A 11 5.18 6.82 1.06
C PHE A 11 4.95 7.44 2.45
N ILE A 12 4.92 8.78 2.52
CA ILE A 12 4.93 9.53 3.78
C ILE A 12 3.56 9.55 4.43
N ILE A 13 2.50 9.88 3.69
CA ILE A 13 1.17 10.14 4.27
C ILE A 13 0.62 8.91 5.00
N PRO A 14 0.53 7.71 4.38
CA PRO A 14 0.00 6.53 5.06
C PRO A 14 0.85 6.14 6.26
N LEU A 15 2.18 6.17 6.11
CA LEU A 15 3.13 5.75 7.13
C LEU A 15 3.07 6.67 8.36
N VAL A 16 3.17 7.98 8.15
CA VAL A 16 3.04 8.98 9.21
C VAL A 16 1.67 8.89 9.87
N THR A 17 0.59 8.69 9.10
CA THR A 17 -0.76 8.54 9.66
C THR A 17 -0.84 7.40 10.66
N VAL A 18 -0.31 6.23 10.30
CA VAL A 18 -0.33 5.04 11.17
C VAL A 18 0.49 5.27 12.44
N PHE A 19 1.68 5.86 12.33
CA PHE A 19 2.51 6.19 13.50
C PHE A 19 1.89 7.27 14.38
N VAL A 20 1.27 8.30 13.80
CA VAL A 20 0.56 9.34 14.55
C VAL A 20 -0.63 8.74 15.29
N CYS A 21 -1.41 7.85 14.63
CA CYS A 21 -2.51 7.17 15.30
C CYS A 21 -2.03 6.33 16.49
N LEU A 22 -0.93 5.59 16.33
CA LEU A 22 -0.30 4.81 17.41
C LEU A 22 0.17 5.72 18.55
N GLY A 23 0.83 6.84 18.24
CA GLY A 23 1.30 7.81 19.24
C GLY A 23 0.14 8.43 20.01
N VAL A 24 -0.95 8.80 19.33
CA VAL A 24 -2.15 9.38 19.95
C VAL A 24 -2.81 8.41 20.93
N VAL A 25 -3.00 7.15 20.55
CA VAL A 25 -3.65 6.16 21.43
C VAL A 25 -2.78 5.81 22.64
N ILE A 26 -1.45 5.81 22.50
CA ILE A 26 -0.52 5.61 23.62
C ILE A 26 -0.52 6.85 24.54
N ALA A 27 -0.43 8.06 23.98
CA ALA A 27 -0.38 9.30 24.77
C ALA A 27 -1.65 9.54 25.59
N LEU A 28 -2.80 9.04 25.12
CA LEU A 28 -4.07 9.11 25.84
C LEU A 28 -4.31 7.92 26.79
N ASN A 29 -3.30 7.07 27.01
CA ASN A 29 -3.39 5.85 27.83
C ASN A 29 -4.53 4.90 27.40
N ILE A 30 -4.91 4.92 26.12
CA ILE A 30 -5.91 3.99 25.57
C ILE A 30 -5.27 2.61 25.37
N TYR A 31 -4.00 2.61 24.96
CA TYR A 31 -3.18 1.42 24.75
C TYR A 31 -1.82 1.57 25.41
N GLU A 32 -1.21 0.45 25.79
CA GLU A 32 0.11 0.42 26.39
C GLU A 32 1.21 0.68 25.33
N PRO A 33 2.33 1.33 25.71
CA PRO A 33 3.47 1.50 24.82
C PRO A 33 4.01 0.15 24.33
N CYS A 34 4.14 0.00 23.02
CA CYS A 34 4.64 -1.21 22.39
C CYS A 34 5.14 -0.94 20.98
N ASN A 35 6.13 -1.70 20.50
CA ASN A 35 6.56 -1.65 19.11
C ASN A 35 5.84 -2.72 18.28
N PRO A 36 4.85 -2.37 17.45
CA PRO A 36 4.06 -3.34 16.70
C PRO A 36 4.84 -4.09 15.62
N PHE A 37 6.01 -3.58 15.21
CA PHE A 37 6.89 -4.26 14.25
C PHE A 37 7.62 -5.46 14.84
N ILE A 38 7.75 -5.52 16.16
CA ILE A 38 8.55 -6.54 16.87
C ILE A 38 7.66 -7.33 17.84
N ASP A 39 6.80 -6.65 18.58
CA ASP A 39 6.02 -7.24 19.68
C ASP A 39 4.62 -7.67 19.23
N GLY A 40 4.10 -7.07 18.15
CA GLY A 40 2.80 -7.44 17.58
C GLY A 40 1.59 -7.13 18.46
N CYS A 41 1.56 -6.00 19.16
CA CYS A 41 0.49 -5.65 20.10
C CYS A 41 -0.85 -5.24 19.45
N TYR A 42 -0.82 -4.37 18.43
CA TYR A 42 -2.03 -3.77 17.88
C TYR A 42 -2.01 -3.78 16.35
N THR A 43 -3.10 -4.21 15.71
CA THR A 43 -3.26 -4.10 14.25
C THR A 43 -3.41 -2.64 13.83
N ILE A 44 -3.04 -2.31 12.59
CA ILE A 44 -3.18 -0.97 12.02
C ILE A 44 -4.66 -0.56 12.02
N SER A 45 -5.52 -1.50 11.63
CA SER A 45 -6.97 -1.31 11.63
C SER A 45 -7.53 -1.05 13.03
N ARG A 46 -6.93 -1.62 14.09
CA ARG A 46 -7.35 -1.39 15.49
C ARG A 46 -7.00 0.01 15.95
N ILE A 47 -5.77 0.49 15.72
CA ILE A 47 -5.40 1.85 16.11
C ILE A 47 -6.13 2.90 15.27
N GLY A 48 -6.38 2.62 13.98
CA GLY A 48 -7.06 3.53 13.07
C GLY A 48 -8.57 3.66 13.31
N ARG A 49 -9.20 2.77 14.09
CA ARG A 49 -10.62 2.87 14.45
C ARG A 49 -10.86 3.39 15.86
N SER A 50 -9.85 3.39 16.72
CA SER A 50 -9.98 3.86 18.09
C SER A 50 -10.12 5.38 18.11
N TYR A 51 -11.04 5.89 18.93
CA TYR A 51 -11.19 7.33 19.14
C TYR A 51 -10.04 7.85 20.03
N PRO A 52 -9.39 8.99 19.72
CA PRO A 52 -9.67 9.91 18.61
C PRO A 52 -8.88 9.63 17.32
N GLY A 53 -8.04 8.59 17.26
CA GLY A 53 -7.24 8.22 16.09
C GLY A 53 -8.04 8.05 14.79
N VAL A 54 -9.29 7.60 14.87
CA VAL A 54 -10.21 7.51 13.72
C VAL A 54 -10.44 8.84 12.99
N LEU A 55 -10.39 9.96 13.71
CA LEU A 55 -10.54 11.31 13.13
C LEU A 55 -9.34 11.71 12.26
N ILE A 56 -8.16 11.12 12.52
CA ILE A 56 -6.93 11.34 11.76
C ILE A 56 -6.84 10.31 10.62
N PHE A 57 -7.12 9.05 10.94
CA PHE A 57 -6.93 7.94 10.02
C PHE A 57 -7.82 8.05 8.77
N LYS A 58 -9.13 8.31 8.93
CA LYS A 58 -10.07 8.41 7.81
C LYS A 58 -9.68 9.47 6.77
N PRO A 59 -9.47 10.75 7.13
CA PRO A 59 -9.14 11.77 6.14
C PRO A 59 -7.79 11.53 5.46
N MET A 60 -6.80 11.05 6.20
CA MET A 60 -5.48 10.76 5.59
C MET A 60 -5.52 9.56 4.63
N MET A 61 -6.32 8.54 4.93
CA MET A 61 -6.53 7.42 4.02
C MET A 61 -7.40 7.80 2.81
N LEU A 62 -8.33 8.75 2.95
CA LEU A 62 -9.04 9.37 1.82
C LEU A 62 -8.06 10.09 0.88
N ILE A 63 -7.17 10.91 1.45
CA ILE A 63 -6.09 11.57 0.67
C ILE A 63 -5.22 10.51 -0.03
N THR A 64 -4.88 9.43 0.67
CA THR A 64 -4.11 8.32 0.11
C THR A 64 -4.81 7.70 -1.10
N ALA A 65 -6.12 7.43 -1.03
CA ALA A 65 -6.89 6.91 -2.15
C ALA A 65 -6.82 7.85 -3.37
N ILE A 66 -6.97 9.17 -3.16
CA ILE A 66 -6.87 10.17 -4.22
C ILE A 66 -5.47 10.17 -4.84
N LEU A 67 -4.43 10.07 -4.02
CA LEU A 67 -3.04 10.03 -4.47
C LEU A 67 -2.73 8.77 -5.29
N ILE A 68 -3.30 7.61 -4.95
CA ILE A 68 -3.15 6.38 -5.74
C ILE A 68 -3.71 6.58 -7.15
N ILE A 69 -4.90 7.17 -7.27
CA ILE A 69 -5.52 7.48 -8.57
C ILE A 69 -4.61 8.41 -9.38
N ALA A 70 -4.21 9.54 -8.80
CA ALA A 70 -3.33 10.51 -9.47
C ALA A 70 -2.00 9.88 -9.89
N TYR A 71 -1.43 9.02 -9.05
CA TYR A 71 -0.19 8.30 -9.31
C TYR A 71 -0.29 7.32 -10.48
N CYS A 72 -1.41 6.59 -10.59
CA CYS A 72 -1.66 5.69 -11.72
C CYS A 72 -1.85 6.47 -13.03
N PHE A 73 -2.62 7.56 -13.02
CA PHE A 73 -2.80 8.42 -14.20
C PHE A 73 -1.48 9.03 -14.67
N GLU A 74 -0.65 9.50 -13.76
CA GLU A 74 0.67 10.04 -14.09
C GLU A 74 1.62 9.00 -14.68
N HIS A 75 1.63 7.77 -14.14
CA HIS A 75 2.37 6.66 -14.75
C HIS A 75 1.89 6.38 -16.17
N ILE A 76 0.58 6.30 -16.39
CA ILE A 76 0.00 6.05 -17.71
C ILE A 76 0.38 7.17 -18.69
N ARG A 77 0.31 8.43 -18.25
CA ARG A 77 0.70 9.60 -19.05
C ARG A 77 2.16 9.50 -19.50
N ILE A 78 3.06 9.07 -18.61
CA ILE A 78 4.49 8.89 -18.92
C ILE A 78 4.68 7.69 -19.85
N PHE A 79 4.16 6.53 -19.49
CA PHE A 79 4.36 5.28 -20.24
C PHE A 79 3.75 5.32 -21.65
N LYS A 80 2.67 6.08 -21.87
CA LYS A 80 2.13 6.35 -23.21
C LYS A 80 3.14 7.03 -24.14
N LYS A 81 3.98 7.94 -23.62
CA LYS A 81 5.00 8.63 -24.42
C LYS A 81 6.09 7.69 -24.93
N PHE A 82 6.26 6.55 -24.27
CA PHE A 82 7.25 5.54 -24.61
C PHE A 82 6.62 4.28 -25.23
N LEU A 83 5.41 4.42 -25.79
CA LEU A 83 4.71 3.36 -26.54
C LEU A 83 4.60 2.02 -25.79
N ILE A 84 4.51 2.06 -24.46
CA ILE A 84 4.24 0.85 -23.66
C ILE A 84 2.88 0.27 -24.08
N SER A 85 2.81 -1.05 -24.22
CA SER A 85 1.59 -1.76 -24.64
C SER A 85 0.37 -1.36 -23.81
N LYS A 86 -0.74 -1.10 -24.53
CA LYS A 86 -2.04 -0.71 -23.97
C LYS A 86 -2.53 -1.65 -22.87
N ILE A 87 -2.20 -2.95 -22.97
CA ILE A 87 -2.58 -3.96 -21.97
C ILE A 87 -2.01 -3.59 -20.59
N TYR A 88 -0.73 -3.24 -20.49
CA TYR A 88 -0.12 -2.85 -19.22
C TYR A 88 -0.73 -1.57 -18.67
N LEU A 89 -0.98 -0.57 -19.52
CA LEU A 89 -1.59 0.69 -19.12
C LEU A 89 -3.00 0.47 -18.54
N ASN A 90 -3.78 -0.39 -19.18
CA ASN A 90 -5.13 -0.75 -18.73
C ASN A 90 -5.09 -1.51 -17.40
N LEU A 91 -4.14 -2.43 -17.22
CA LEU A 91 -3.98 -3.17 -15.95
C LEU A 91 -3.57 -2.24 -14.80
N ILE A 92 -2.64 -1.29 -15.03
CA ILE A 92 -2.26 -0.29 -14.03
C ILE A 92 -3.48 0.55 -13.62
N LEU A 93 -4.28 1.00 -14.60
CA LEU A 93 -5.48 1.79 -14.34
C LEU A 93 -6.53 0.99 -13.57
N LEU A 94 -6.82 -0.24 -14.01
CA LEU A 94 -7.81 -1.12 -13.39
C LEU A 94 -7.46 -1.38 -11.92
N PHE A 95 -6.26 -1.88 -11.65
CA PHE A 95 -5.85 -2.20 -10.29
C PHE A 95 -5.67 -0.96 -9.40
N GLY A 96 -5.23 0.16 -9.97
CA GLY A 96 -5.17 1.45 -9.28
C GLY A 96 -6.53 1.99 -8.86
N LEU A 97 -7.53 1.91 -9.75
CA LEU A 97 -8.89 2.33 -9.44
C LEU A 97 -9.57 1.38 -8.45
N VAL A 98 -9.46 0.06 -8.67
CA VAL A 98 -10.04 -0.94 -7.75
C VAL A 98 -9.45 -0.79 -6.35
N SER A 99 -8.12 -0.65 -6.23
CA SER A 99 -7.49 -0.42 -4.91
C SER A 99 -8.01 0.84 -4.24
N SER A 100 -8.11 1.95 -4.97
CA SER A 100 -8.59 3.22 -4.44
C SER A 100 -10.05 3.15 -3.98
N ILE A 101 -10.94 2.55 -4.78
CA ILE A 101 -12.36 2.36 -4.43
C ILE A 101 -12.49 1.45 -3.21
N CYS A 102 -11.73 0.35 -3.14
CA CYS A 102 -11.77 -0.56 -1.99
C CYS A 102 -11.22 0.09 -0.72
N LEU A 103 -10.22 0.98 -0.82
CA LEU A 103 -9.73 1.77 0.30
C LEU A 103 -10.80 2.74 0.80
N LEU A 104 -11.53 3.40 -0.10
CA LEU A 104 -12.67 4.26 0.23
C LEU A 104 -13.77 3.48 0.96
N THR A 105 -14.15 2.31 0.43
CA THR A 105 -15.11 1.42 1.08
C THR A 105 -14.64 1.03 2.48
N TYR A 106 -13.37 0.66 2.63
CA TYR A 106 -12.80 0.31 3.94
C TYR A 106 -12.93 1.45 4.96
N ILE A 107 -12.54 2.69 4.60
CA ILE A 107 -12.57 3.82 5.54
C ILE A 107 -13.98 4.31 5.85
N LEU A 108 -14.93 4.17 4.91
CA LEU A 108 -16.34 4.49 5.16
C LEU A 108 -16.90 3.61 6.28
N PHE A 109 -16.64 2.30 6.23
CA PHE A 109 -17.09 1.33 7.24
C PHE A 109 -16.14 1.14 8.43
N LEU A 110 -15.05 1.92 8.49
CA LEU A 110 -14.13 1.89 9.62
C LEU A 110 -14.75 2.57 10.85
N GLY A 111 -14.66 1.94 12.02
CA GLY A 111 -15.20 2.47 13.27
C GLY A 111 -16.73 2.43 13.38
N ILE A 112 -17.44 1.93 12.37
CA ILE A 112 -18.89 1.71 12.44
C ILE A 112 -19.15 0.33 13.04
N GLU A 113 -19.89 0.29 14.14
CA GLU A 113 -20.41 -0.92 14.78
C GLU A 113 -21.78 -1.25 14.19
N GLY A 114 -22.05 -2.53 13.89
CA GLY A 114 -23.33 -2.95 13.31
C GLY A 114 -23.26 -4.25 12.53
N SER A 115 -24.08 -4.34 11.47
CA SER A 115 -24.39 -5.57 10.71
C SER A 115 -23.16 -6.30 10.18
N GLU A 116 -23.30 -7.62 9.96
CA GLU A 116 -22.26 -8.46 9.35
C GLU A 116 -21.80 -7.94 7.98
N ILE A 117 -22.69 -7.26 7.24
CA ILE A 117 -22.39 -6.62 5.96
C ILE A 117 -21.31 -5.53 6.14
N TRP A 118 -21.38 -4.73 7.20
CA TRP A 118 -20.39 -3.67 7.45
C TRP A 118 -19.03 -4.24 7.85
N LYS A 119 -19.03 -5.32 8.63
CA LYS A 119 -17.80 -6.06 8.95
C LYS A 119 -17.18 -6.66 7.69
N PHE A 120 -18.00 -7.20 6.78
CA PHE A 120 -17.57 -7.72 5.49
C PHE A 120 -16.99 -6.61 4.60
N MET A 121 -17.67 -5.48 4.44
CA MET A 121 -17.17 -4.36 3.63
C MET A 121 -15.83 -3.84 4.14
N ARG A 122 -15.62 -3.82 5.46
CA ARG A 122 -14.33 -3.45 6.06
C ARG A 122 -13.25 -4.50 5.79
N ARG A 123 -13.51 -5.79 6.08
CA ARG A 123 -12.50 -6.86 5.93
C ARG A 123 -12.19 -7.16 4.45
N GLY A 124 -13.23 -7.26 3.63
CA GLY A 124 -13.11 -7.43 2.18
C GLY A 124 -12.50 -6.20 1.52
N GLY A 125 -12.91 -4.99 1.91
CA GLY A 125 -12.38 -3.74 1.37
C GLY A 125 -10.87 -3.61 1.54
N ILE A 126 -10.35 -3.79 2.76
CA ILE A 126 -8.89 -3.71 2.99
C ILE A 126 -8.14 -4.82 2.24
N PHE A 127 -8.69 -6.03 2.19
CA PHE A 127 -8.06 -7.17 1.52
C PHE A 127 -7.95 -6.95 0.00
N ILE A 128 -9.05 -6.56 -0.65
CA ILE A 128 -9.06 -6.26 -2.09
C ILE A 128 -8.20 -5.03 -2.40
N TYR A 129 -8.19 -4.03 -1.51
CA TYR A 129 -7.29 -2.88 -1.61
C TYR A 129 -5.82 -3.33 -1.69
N ILE A 130 -5.37 -4.15 -0.72
CA ILE A 130 -3.99 -4.62 -0.64
C ILE A 130 -3.63 -5.40 -1.91
N ILE A 131 -4.42 -6.38 -2.29
CA ILE A 131 -4.15 -7.22 -3.47
C ILE A 131 -4.07 -6.37 -4.73
N SER A 132 -5.07 -5.51 -4.94
CA SER A 132 -5.12 -4.66 -6.13
C SER A 132 -3.96 -3.69 -6.17
N LEU A 133 -3.56 -3.11 -5.03
CA LEU A 133 -2.42 -2.20 -4.97
C LEU A 133 -1.12 -2.91 -5.34
N VAL A 134 -0.90 -4.11 -4.80
CA VAL A 134 0.29 -4.94 -5.09
C VAL A 134 0.37 -5.29 -6.58
N PHE A 135 -0.75 -5.65 -7.21
CA PHE A 135 -0.79 -5.87 -8.65
C PHE A 135 -0.50 -4.59 -9.44
N ALA A 136 -1.06 -3.44 -9.05
CA ALA A 136 -0.75 -2.16 -9.69
C ALA A 136 0.75 -1.83 -9.61
N GLN A 137 1.37 -2.02 -8.44
CA GLN A 137 2.81 -1.84 -8.23
C GLN A 137 3.63 -2.77 -9.12
N PHE A 138 3.26 -4.05 -9.23
CA PHE A 138 3.93 -5.02 -10.09
C PHE A 138 3.85 -4.65 -11.58
N PHE A 139 2.69 -4.23 -12.08
CA PHE A 139 2.56 -3.80 -13.48
C PHE A 139 3.36 -2.53 -13.77
N ILE A 140 3.39 -1.58 -12.83
CA ILE A 140 4.27 -0.40 -12.93
C ILE A 140 5.74 -0.82 -13.02
N ALA A 141 6.19 -1.75 -12.18
CA ALA A 141 7.56 -2.27 -12.20
C ALA A 141 7.90 -2.96 -13.53
N LEU A 142 6.97 -3.76 -14.08
CA LEU A 142 7.12 -4.38 -15.40
C LEU A 142 7.24 -3.33 -16.52
N SER A 143 6.42 -2.28 -16.48
CA SER A 143 6.50 -1.18 -17.45
C SER A 143 7.84 -0.46 -17.40
N TYR A 144 8.41 -0.22 -16.20
CA TYR A 144 9.76 0.34 -16.08
C TYR A 144 10.85 -0.58 -16.66
N LYS A 145 10.74 -1.89 -16.46
CA LYS A 145 11.71 -2.85 -17.02
C LYS A 145 11.70 -2.84 -18.54
N LYS A 146 10.51 -2.75 -19.17
CA LYS A 146 10.38 -2.64 -20.62
C LYS A 146 10.93 -1.31 -21.15
N LEU A 147 10.56 -0.21 -20.50
CA LEU A 147 11.04 1.12 -20.85
C LEU A 147 12.57 1.21 -20.94
N LYS A 148 13.26 0.55 -20.00
CA LYS A 148 14.72 0.47 -20.01
C LYS A 148 15.28 -0.25 -21.23
N ASN A 149 14.70 -1.41 -21.59
CA ASN A 149 15.22 -2.25 -22.66
C ASN A 149 15.04 -1.59 -24.03
N ASP A 150 13.93 -0.88 -24.22
CA ASP A 150 13.52 -0.42 -25.55
C ASP A 150 14.08 0.98 -25.88
N TYR A 151 14.32 1.84 -24.88
CA TYR A 151 14.55 3.28 -25.14
C TYR A 151 15.84 3.86 -24.55
N GLN A 152 16.72 3.05 -23.95
CA GLN A 152 17.98 3.50 -23.30
C GLN A 152 17.83 4.81 -22.49
N VAL A 153 16.65 5.01 -21.87
CA VAL A 153 16.33 6.25 -21.17
C VAL A 153 17.28 6.42 -20.00
N ILE A 154 17.63 7.67 -19.68
CA ILE A 154 18.45 8.11 -18.53
C ILE A 154 17.71 7.82 -17.20
N LEU A 155 17.37 6.55 -16.97
CA LEU A 155 16.78 6.03 -15.75
C LEU A 155 17.84 5.18 -15.07
N SER A 156 17.91 5.25 -13.74
CA SER A 156 18.88 4.46 -12.99
C SER A 156 18.61 2.96 -13.15
N SER A 157 19.46 2.30 -13.95
CA SER A 157 19.40 0.86 -14.23
C SER A 157 19.39 0.00 -12.96
N LYS A 158 20.06 0.47 -11.89
CA LYS A 158 20.07 -0.19 -10.58
C LYS A 158 18.70 -0.09 -9.90
N VAL A 159 18.09 1.09 -9.87
CA VAL A 159 16.80 1.34 -9.20
C VAL A 159 15.65 0.57 -9.88
N ILE A 160 15.65 0.47 -11.21
CA ILE A 160 14.64 -0.33 -11.93
C ILE A 160 14.71 -1.80 -11.53
N LYS A 161 15.92 -2.38 -11.40
CA LYS A 161 16.08 -3.75 -10.91
C LYS A 161 15.54 -3.90 -9.49
N ILE A 162 15.89 -2.97 -8.59
CA ILE A 162 15.43 -2.95 -7.20
C ILE A 162 13.89 -2.97 -7.16
N ILE A 163 13.23 -2.08 -7.90
CA ILE A 163 11.76 -2.01 -7.95
C ILE A 163 11.13 -3.30 -8.45
N PHE A 164 11.70 -3.88 -9.51
CA PHE A 164 11.19 -5.13 -10.07
C PHE A 164 11.26 -6.27 -9.04
N TYR A 165 12.44 -6.52 -8.46
CA TYR A 165 12.59 -7.58 -7.47
C TYR A 165 11.80 -7.30 -6.19
N HIS A 166 11.75 -6.05 -5.74
CA HIS A 166 10.92 -5.65 -4.60
C HIS A 166 9.44 -5.97 -4.87
N SER A 167 8.88 -5.54 -6.01
CA SER A 167 7.49 -5.85 -6.36
C SER A 167 7.22 -7.36 -6.47
N LEU A 168 8.18 -8.13 -6.99
CA LEU A 168 8.07 -9.58 -7.10
C LEU A 168 8.04 -10.23 -5.71
N ILE A 169 8.90 -9.79 -4.78
CA ILE A 169 8.93 -10.28 -3.41
C ILE A 169 7.60 -9.96 -2.70
N ILE A 170 7.07 -8.74 -2.86
CA ILE A 170 5.75 -8.38 -2.27
C ILE A 170 4.67 -9.34 -2.78
N VAL A 171 4.59 -9.59 -4.10
CA VAL A 171 3.60 -10.50 -4.70
C VAL A 171 3.77 -11.92 -4.16
N ILE A 172 4.99 -12.47 -4.16
CA ILE A 172 5.26 -13.84 -3.69
C ILE A 172 4.90 -13.95 -2.21
N PHE A 173 5.36 -13.01 -1.39
CA PHE A 173 5.10 -13.03 0.05
C PHE A 173 3.60 -12.91 0.34
N GLY A 174 2.89 -12.00 -0.34
CA GLY A 174 1.43 -11.89 -0.24
C GLY A 174 0.70 -13.17 -0.67
N PHE A 175 1.16 -13.83 -1.73
CA PHE A 175 0.59 -15.10 -2.18
C PHE A 175 0.84 -16.25 -1.21
N VAL A 176 2.05 -16.33 -0.62
CA VAL A 176 2.36 -17.30 0.44
C VAL A 176 1.46 -17.07 1.66
N LEU A 177 1.33 -15.83 2.12
CA LEU A 177 0.42 -15.50 3.23
C LEU A 177 -1.02 -15.92 2.91
N PHE A 178 -1.48 -15.68 1.68
CA PHE A 178 -2.82 -16.07 1.25
C PHE A 178 -3.02 -17.59 1.22
N LEU A 179 -2.13 -18.35 0.56
CA LEU A 179 -2.24 -19.81 0.43
C LEU A 179 -2.22 -20.51 1.78
N PHE A 180 -1.36 -20.06 2.67
CA PHE A 180 -1.24 -20.68 3.97
C PHE A 180 -2.27 -20.18 4.96
N THR A 181 -3.14 -19.21 4.65
CA THR A 181 -4.07 -18.57 5.61
C THR A 181 -4.69 -19.54 6.63
N ASN A 182 -5.26 -20.68 6.21
CA ASN A 182 -5.87 -21.66 7.14
C ASN A 182 -4.86 -22.41 8.02
N ARG A 183 -3.75 -22.89 7.46
CA ARG A 183 -2.70 -23.62 8.21
C ARG A 183 -1.84 -22.65 9.03
N TYR A 184 -1.59 -21.48 8.48
CA TYR A 184 -0.95 -20.33 9.09
C TYR A 184 -1.76 -19.80 10.28
N LEU A 185 -3.10 -19.78 10.19
CA LEU A 185 -3.98 -19.43 11.31
C LEU A 185 -3.88 -20.41 12.49
N GLN A 186 -3.48 -21.67 12.25
CA GLN A 186 -3.34 -22.67 13.30
C GLN A 186 -1.93 -22.67 13.91
N LEU A 187 -0.91 -22.34 13.12
CA LEU A 187 0.50 -22.42 13.53
C LEU A 187 1.07 -21.11 14.10
N THR A 188 0.41 -19.98 13.89
CA THR A 188 0.95 -18.66 14.29
C THR A 188 0.18 -18.00 15.43
N THR A 189 0.94 -17.43 16.37
CA THR A 189 0.39 -16.61 17.44
C THR A 189 -0.27 -15.35 16.87
N TRP A 190 -1.21 -14.78 17.63
CA TRP A 190 -1.88 -13.54 17.26
C TRP A 190 -0.88 -12.40 16.98
N ASN A 191 0.15 -12.27 17.83
CA ASN A 191 1.17 -11.24 17.72
C ASN A 191 1.99 -11.36 16.44
N THR A 192 2.36 -12.58 16.03
CA THR A 192 3.08 -12.81 14.77
C THR A 192 2.33 -12.29 13.55
N ARG A 193 0.99 -12.39 13.55
CA ARG A 193 0.16 -11.87 12.45
C ARG A 193 0.19 -10.36 12.38
N ILE A 194 0.20 -9.71 13.55
CA ILE A 194 0.31 -8.25 13.65
C ILE A 194 1.68 -7.79 13.17
N ILE A 195 2.76 -8.45 13.60
CA ILE A 195 4.12 -8.17 13.15
C ILE A 195 4.19 -8.21 11.61
N ILE A 196 3.58 -9.23 11.00
CA ILE A 196 3.56 -9.36 9.55
C ILE A 196 2.69 -8.29 8.88
N GLU A 197 1.53 -7.96 9.44
CA GLU A 197 0.69 -6.86 8.93
C GLU A 197 1.48 -5.54 8.85
N TRP A 198 2.19 -5.18 9.91
CA TRP A 198 2.98 -3.95 9.98
C TRP A 198 4.19 -3.96 9.04
N ASN A 199 4.95 -5.05 9.01
CA ASN A 199 6.11 -5.17 8.13
C ASN A 199 5.68 -5.22 6.66
N TYR A 200 4.58 -5.88 6.33
CA TYR A 200 4.04 -5.93 4.97
C TYR A 200 3.55 -4.56 4.51
N PHE A 201 2.84 -3.83 5.38
CA PHE A 201 2.44 -2.45 5.11
C PHE A 201 3.64 -1.52 4.83
N LEU A 202 4.70 -1.63 5.64
CA LEU A 202 5.93 -0.88 5.42
C LEU A 202 6.57 -1.25 4.08
N PHE A 203 6.63 -2.54 3.74
CA PHE A 203 7.22 -3.02 2.50
C PHE A 203 6.45 -2.51 1.26
N MET A 204 5.11 -2.58 1.29
CA MET A 204 4.26 -1.96 0.27
C MET A 204 4.49 -0.45 0.14
N SER A 205 4.70 0.25 1.26
CA SER A 205 4.95 1.69 1.27
C SER A 205 6.32 2.02 0.66
N LEU A 206 7.36 1.24 1.00
CA LEU A 206 8.72 1.41 0.47
C LEU A 206 8.79 1.28 -1.05
N PHE A 207 7.84 0.59 -1.71
CA PHE A 207 7.74 0.57 -3.17
C PHE A 207 7.64 2.01 -3.74
N PHE A 208 6.83 2.88 -3.14
CA PHE A 208 6.68 4.26 -3.59
C PHE A 208 7.94 5.10 -3.36
N LEU A 209 8.68 4.85 -2.28
CA LEU A 209 9.98 5.48 -2.09
C LEU A 209 10.97 5.07 -3.19
N ASN A 210 10.96 3.80 -3.59
CA ASN A 210 11.82 3.35 -4.69
C ASN A 210 11.44 3.99 -6.03
N THR A 211 10.14 4.15 -6.32
CA THR A 211 9.70 4.82 -7.56
C THR A 211 10.05 6.30 -7.60
N TYR A 212 10.15 6.97 -6.45
CA TYR A 212 10.74 8.31 -6.37
C TYR A 212 12.19 8.36 -6.89
N PHE A 213 13.03 7.40 -6.47
CA PHE A 213 14.44 7.35 -6.87
C PHE A 213 14.66 7.02 -8.35
N VAL A 214 13.68 6.43 -9.03
CA VAL A 214 13.75 6.18 -10.49
C VAL A 214 13.89 7.47 -11.27
N TRP A 215 13.13 8.49 -10.85
CA TRP A 215 13.06 9.78 -11.55
C TRP A 215 13.94 10.84 -10.91
N LYS A 216 14.61 10.53 -9.79
CA LYS A 216 15.57 11.44 -9.18
C LYS A 216 16.74 11.61 -10.15
N LYS A 217 16.93 12.85 -10.63
CA LYS A 217 18.08 13.21 -11.45
C LYS A 217 19.32 13.03 -10.57
N ASN A 218 20.25 12.17 -11.01
CA ASN A 218 21.61 12.14 -10.44
C ASN A 218 22.31 13.47 -10.75
#